data_AF-A0A7J7YTI2-F1
#
_entry.id   AF-A0A7J7YTI2-F1
#
_cell.length_a   1.000
_cell.length_b   1.000
_cell.length_c   1.000
_cell.angle_alpha   90.00
_cell.angle_beta   90.00
_cell.angle_gamma   90.00
#
_symmetry.space_group_name_H-M   'P 1'
#
loop_
_entity.id
_entity.type
_entity.pdbx_description
1 polymer ?
#
loop_
_entity_poly.entity_id
_entity_poly.type
_entity_poly.pdbx_seq_one_letter_code
_entity_poly.pdbx_strand_id
1 'polypeptide(L)'
;MTPEQMAKEMSDFLSRGPAVQATKAAAGTKKHDLSKWKYAELRDTINTSCDIELLAACREEFHRRLKVYHAWKSKNKKRNTETEQRAPKSVTDYAQQNPAAQLPARQQEIEMNRQQRFFRIPFIRPADQYKDPQNKKKGWWYAHFDGPWIARQMELHPDKPPILLVAGKDDMEMCELNLEETGLTRKRGAEILPRQFEEIWERCGGIQYLQNAIESRQARPTYATAMLQNLLK
;
A
#
# COMPACT_ATOMS: atom_id res chain seq x y z
N MET A 1 -4.07 23.07 11.80
CA MET A 1 -4.47 21.75 11.27
C MET A 1 -3.79 20.67 12.09
N THR A 2 -4.53 19.67 12.56
CA THR A 2 -3.98 18.59 13.39
C THR A 2 -3.17 17.58 12.55
N PRO A 3 -2.27 16.79 13.16
CA PRO A 3 -1.56 15.72 12.45
C PRO A 3 -2.48 14.69 11.79
N GLU A 4 -3.63 14.39 12.42
CA GLU A 4 -4.65 13.49 11.86
C GLU A 4 -5.35 14.08 10.63
N GLN A 5 -5.68 15.38 10.67
CA GLN A 5 -6.22 16.09 9.52
C GLN A 5 -5.20 16.12 8.36
N MET A 6 -3.92 16.39 8.66
CA MET A 6 -2.84 16.33 7.67
C MET A 6 -2.71 14.94 7.05
N ALA A 7 -2.72 13.87 7.86
CA ALA A 7 -2.62 12.50 7.36
C ALA A 7 -3.79 12.13 6.44
N LYS A 8 -5.01 12.51 6.83
CA LYS A 8 -6.20 12.30 6.01
C LYS A 8 -6.12 13.08 4.70
N GLU A 9 -5.77 14.36 4.73
CA GLU A 9 -5.64 15.15 3.50
C GLU A 9 -4.50 14.63 2.59
N MET A 10 -3.36 14.20 3.13
CA MET A 10 -2.28 13.58 2.34
C MET A 10 -2.79 12.31 1.63
N SER A 11 -3.53 11.46 2.34
CA SER A 11 -4.19 10.28 1.75
C SER A 11 -5.20 10.66 0.66
N ASP A 12 -6.01 11.70 0.90
CA ASP A 12 -6.97 12.21 -0.08
C ASP A 12 -6.26 12.76 -1.34
N PHE A 13 -5.12 13.45 -1.20
CA PHE A 13 -4.33 13.93 -2.34
C PHE A 13 -3.73 12.78 -3.16
N LEU A 14 -3.23 11.75 -2.49
CA LEU A 14 -2.79 10.53 -3.18
C LEU A 14 -3.97 9.92 -3.96
N SER A 15 -5.17 9.98 -3.40
CA SER A 15 -6.42 9.44 -3.96
C SER A 15 -7.00 10.27 -5.10
N ARG A 16 -6.84 11.59 -5.10
CA ARG A 16 -7.41 12.47 -6.14
C ARG A 16 -6.45 12.77 -7.29
N GLY A 17 -5.15 12.60 -7.09
CA GLY A 17 -4.16 12.95 -8.12
C GLY A 17 -4.33 12.07 -9.38
N PRO A 18 -4.16 12.64 -10.59
CA PRO A 18 -4.28 11.90 -11.85
C PRO A 18 -3.36 10.66 -11.83
N ALA A 19 -3.83 9.57 -12.45
CA ALA A 19 -2.97 8.41 -12.66
C ALA A 19 -1.78 8.87 -13.50
N VAL A 20 -0.56 8.82 -12.95
CA VAL A 20 0.65 9.32 -13.64
C VAL A 20 0.76 8.64 -15.00
N GLN A 21 0.41 9.33 -16.09
CA GLN A 21 0.73 8.88 -17.43
C GLN A 21 2.24 9.03 -17.55
N ALA A 22 2.96 7.92 -17.50
CA ALA A 22 4.41 7.92 -17.64
C ALA A 22 4.76 8.27 -19.09
N THR A 23 4.97 9.56 -19.37
CA THR A 23 5.87 9.93 -20.46
C THR A 23 7.26 9.42 -20.08
N LYS A 24 7.89 8.73 -21.03
CA LYS A 24 9.28 8.23 -20.92
C LYS A 24 10.23 9.41 -20.70
N ALA A 25 10.45 9.81 -19.46
CA ALA A 25 11.45 10.79 -19.10
C ALA A 25 12.64 10.07 -18.44
N ALA A 26 13.83 10.40 -18.93
CA ALA A 26 15.07 9.73 -18.55
C ALA A 26 15.41 9.97 -17.07
N ALA A 27 15.42 8.88 -16.30
CA ALA A 27 15.78 8.88 -14.90
C ALA A 27 17.25 9.27 -14.72
N GLY A 28 17.47 10.44 -14.13
CA GLY A 28 18.79 10.93 -13.75
C GLY A 28 18.66 11.84 -12.53
N THR A 29 19.10 11.35 -11.37
CA THR A 29 19.10 11.99 -10.04
C THR A 29 17.73 12.12 -9.38
N LYS A 30 17.68 11.98 -8.04
CA LYS A 30 16.61 12.57 -7.21
C LYS A 30 16.65 14.08 -7.44
N LYS A 31 16.10 14.57 -8.56
CA LYS A 31 16.13 15.99 -8.91
C LYS A 31 15.44 16.84 -7.85
N HIS A 32 14.48 16.25 -7.14
CA HIS A 32 13.66 16.92 -6.15
C HIS A 32 13.86 16.31 -4.76
N ASP A 33 14.73 16.91 -3.95
CA ASP A 33 14.73 16.67 -2.51
C ASP A 33 13.64 17.54 -1.85
N LEU A 34 12.53 16.91 -1.49
CA LEU A 34 11.37 17.57 -0.87
C LEU A 34 11.36 17.44 0.66
N SER A 35 12.41 16.91 1.27
CA SER A 35 12.44 16.61 2.71
C SER A 35 12.25 17.84 3.62
N LYS A 36 12.61 19.03 3.12
CA LYS A 36 12.47 20.31 3.84
C LYS A 36 11.17 21.05 3.53
N TRP A 37 10.36 20.57 2.59
CA TRP A 37 9.15 21.26 2.15
C TRP A 37 8.06 21.20 3.20
N LYS A 38 7.30 22.28 3.36
CA LYS A 38 6.13 22.31 4.24
C LYS A 38 4.96 21.60 3.60
N TYR A 39 4.01 21.17 4.44
CA TYR A 39 2.77 20.57 3.95
C TYR A 39 2.02 21.47 2.96
N ALA A 40 1.98 22.78 3.23
CA ALA A 40 1.33 23.75 2.35
C ALA A 40 1.99 23.80 0.96
N GLU A 41 3.32 23.73 0.88
CA GLU A 41 4.07 23.77 -0.39
C GLU A 41 3.83 22.51 -1.23
N LEU A 42 3.81 21.34 -0.58
CA LEU A 42 3.48 20.07 -1.25
C LEU A 42 2.03 20.05 -1.73
N ARG A 43 1.10 20.49 -0.87
CA ARG A 43 -0.32 20.61 -1.21
C ARG A 43 -0.53 21.55 -2.39
N ASP A 44 0.07 22.73 -2.36
CA ASP A 44 -0.10 23.72 -3.41
C ASP A 44 0.46 23.19 -4.74
N THR A 45 1.68 22.64 -4.72
CA THR A 45 2.34 22.08 -5.90
C THR A 45 1.53 20.95 -6.54
N ILE A 46 0.92 20.06 -5.74
CA ILE A 46 0.05 19.01 -6.28
C ILE A 46 -1.18 19.57 -6.99
N ASN A 47 -1.70 20.71 -6.54
CA ASN A 47 -2.90 21.31 -7.10
C ASN A 47 -2.61 22.22 -8.31
N THR A 48 -1.41 22.80 -8.39
CA THR A 48 -1.08 23.84 -9.39
C THR A 48 -0.06 23.39 -10.43
N SER A 49 0.78 22.40 -10.14
CA SER A 49 1.83 21.95 -11.06
C SER A 49 1.32 20.93 -12.07
N CYS A 50 1.92 20.96 -13.27
CA CYS A 50 1.77 19.95 -14.32
C CYS A 50 3.06 19.14 -14.55
N ASP A 51 4.12 19.38 -13.77
CA ASP A 51 5.38 18.66 -13.89
C ASP A 51 5.25 17.24 -13.32
N ILE A 52 5.31 16.25 -14.21
CA ILE A 52 5.09 14.85 -13.89
C ILE A 52 6.15 14.31 -12.93
N GLU A 53 7.42 14.71 -13.09
CA GLU A 53 8.52 14.26 -12.21
C GLU A 53 8.37 14.88 -10.81
N LEU A 54 8.03 16.17 -10.73
CA LEU A 54 7.80 16.86 -9.47
C LEU A 54 6.58 16.31 -8.72
N LEU A 55 5.47 16.06 -9.44
CA LEU A 55 4.27 15.46 -8.85
C LEU A 55 4.53 14.05 -8.31
N ALA A 56 5.32 13.25 -9.00
CA ALA A 56 5.75 11.94 -8.50
C ALA A 56 6.57 12.09 -7.20
N ALA A 57 7.53 13.00 -7.16
CA ALA A 57 8.31 13.28 -5.96
C ALA A 57 7.43 13.77 -4.79
N CYS A 58 6.43 14.63 -5.04
CA CYS A 58 5.50 15.08 -4.01
C CYS A 58 4.69 13.91 -3.41
N ARG A 59 4.25 12.96 -4.24
CA ARG A 59 3.53 11.75 -3.79
C ARG A 59 4.43 10.84 -2.95
N GLU A 60 5.67 10.63 -3.38
CA GLU A 60 6.65 9.87 -2.59
C GLU A 60 6.91 10.50 -1.21
N GLU A 61 7.02 11.83 -1.15
CA GLU A 61 7.20 12.55 0.11
C GLU A 61 5.96 12.44 1.02
N PHE A 62 4.75 12.44 0.47
CA PHE A 62 3.54 12.12 1.23
C PHE A 62 3.55 10.70 1.79
N HIS A 63 3.92 9.69 0.99
CA HIS A 63 4.07 8.32 1.50
C HIS A 63 5.11 8.24 2.62
N ARG A 64 6.26 8.91 2.47
CA ARG A 64 7.29 8.99 3.52
C ARG A 64 6.75 9.61 4.82
N ARG A 65 6.01 10.73 4.72
CA ARG A 65 5.43 11.42 5.89
C ARG A 65 4.34 10.61 6.56
N LEU A 66 3.46 9.99 5.78
CA LEU A 66 2.43 9.08 6.29
C LEU A 66 3.08 7.93 7.07
N LYS A 67 4.12 7.29 6.51
CA LYS A 67 4.88 6.23 7.18
C LYS A 67 5.43 6.66 8.55
N VAL A 68 6.04 7.84 8.62
CA VAL A 68 6.54 8.39 9.89
C VAL A 68 5.40 8.67 10.87
N TYR A 69 4.33 9.30 10.39
CA TYR A 69 3.15 9.61 11.21
C TYR A 69 2.52 8.34 11.78
N HIS A 70 2.40 7.28 10.98
CA HIS A 70 1.87 6.01 11.45
C HIS A 70 2.78 5.33 12.48
N ALA A 71 4.09 5.28 12.24
CA ALA A 71 5.04 4.74 13.20
C ALA A 71 4.98 5.49 14.54
N TRP A 72 4.82 6.82 14.49
CA TRP A 72 4.58 7.64 15.67
C TRP A 72 3.23 7.31 16.33
N LYS A 73 2.14 7.20 15.56
CA LYS A 73 0.79 6.88 16.06
C LYS A 73 0.75 5.53 16.76
N SER A 74 1.37 4.50 16.19
CA SER A 74 1.46 3.16 16.80
C SER A 74 2.26 3.17 18.12
N LYS A 75 3.33 3.97 18.22
CA LYS A 75 4.11 4.10 19.47
C LYS A 75 3.39 4.88 20.57
N ASN A 76 2.48 5.80 20.20
CA ASN A 76 1.81 6.70 21.14
C ASN A 76 0.34 6.31 21.44
N LYS A 77 -0.19 5.25 20.80
CA LYS A 77 -1.50 4.69 21.14
C LYS A 77 -1.44 4.11 22.56
N LYS A 78 -2.23 4.65 23.49
CA LYS A 78 -2.36 4.12 24.86
C LYS A 78 -2.70 2.62 24.79
N ARG A 79 -2.06 1.83 25.67
CA ARG A 79 -1.96 0.35 25.77
C ARG A 79 -3.25 -0.51 25.74
N ASN A 80 -4.38 -0.04 25.21
CA ASN A 80 -5.67 -0.73 25.33
C ASN A 80 -6.27 -1.30 24.03
N THR A 81 -5.48 -1.52 22.99
CA THR A 81 -5.90 -2.35 21.83
C THR A 81 -4.70 -3.16 21.35
N GLU A 82 -4.90 -4.46 21.15
CA GLU A 82 -3.90 -5.40 20.63
C GLU A 82 -3.21 -4.82 19.39
N THR A 83 -1.92 -5.14 19.21
CA THR A 83 -1.08 -4.70 18.10
C THR A 83 -1.73 -4.97 16.73
N GLU A 84 -2.50 -4.01 16.22
CA GLU A 84 -2.99 -3.95 14.84
C GLU A 84 -1.82 -3.55 13.94
N GLN A 85 -0.93 -4.51 13.68
CA GLN A 85 0.05 -4.36 12.62
C GLN A 85 -0.70 -4.48 11.29
N ARG A 86 -0.61 -3.44 10.46
CA ARG A 86 -1.34 -3.29 9.17
C ARG A 86 -0.81 -4.18 8.05
N ALA A 87 0.41 -4.67 8.22
CA ALA A 87 0.93 -5.84 7.54
C ALA A 87 1.26 -6.89 8.61
N PRO A 88 1.15 -8.20 8.32
CA PRO A 88 1.43 -9.23 9.31
C PRO A 88 2.87 -9.16 9.82
N LYS A 89 3.10 -9.61 11.07
CA LYS A 89 4.44 -9.77 11.67
C LYS A 89 5.42 -10.47 10.72
N SER A 90 4.96 -11.50 10.02
CA SER A 90 5.80 -12.26 9.09
C SER A 90 6.26 -11.47 7.84
N VAL A 91 5.59 -10.35 7.51
CA VAL A 91 6.03 -9.39 6.48
C VAL A 91 6.97 -8.37 7.11
N THR A 92 6.60 -7.78 8.25
CA THR A 92 7.42 -6.76 8.92
C THR A 92 8.75 -7.30 9.42
N ASP A 93 8.75 -8.49 10.02
CA ASP A 93 9.95 -9.15 10.54
C ASP A 93 10.88 -9.55 9.39
N TYR A 94 10.30 -10.01 8.27
CA TYR A 94 11.09 -10.36 7.10
C TYR A 94 11.73 -9.12 6.46
N ALA A 95 11.02 -7.99 6.39
CA ALA A 95 11.54 -6.71 5.94
C ALA A 95 12.68 -6.20 6.84
N GLN A 96 12.54 -6.34 8.17
CA GLN A 96 13.57 -5.96 9.13
C GLN A 96 14.81 -6.85 9.06
N GLN A 97 14.63 -8.16 8.86
CA GLN A 97 15.72 -9.12 8.73
C GLN A 97 16.43 -9.03 7.38
N ASN A 98 15.73 -8.57 6.33
CA ASN A 98 16.26 -8.45 4.98
C ASN A 98 16.09 -7.00 4.49
N PRO A 99 16.80 -6.03 5.12
CA PRO A 99 16.72 -4.64 4.69
C PRO A 99 17.10 -4.56 3.22
N ALA A 100 16.35 -3.77 2.44
CA ALA A 100 16.70 -3.52 1.05
C ALA A 100 18.13 -2.95 1.00
N ALA A 101 19.05 -3.66 0.35
CA ALA A 101 20.36 -3.10 0.08
C ALA A 101 20.19 -1.87 -0.80
N GLN A 102 20.92 -0.79 -0.52
CA GLN A 102 21.07 0.32 -1.46
C GLN A 102 21.93 -0.19 -2.64
N LEU A 103 21.35 -1.06 -3.46
CA LEU A 103 21.93 -1.37 -4.75
C LEU A 103 21.88 -0.07 -5.56
N PRO A 104 22.94 0.28 -6.30
CA PRO A 104 22.83 1.35 -7.28
C PRO A 104 21.71 0.94 -8.24
N ALA A 105 20.58 1.62 -8.13
CA ALA A 105 19.40 1.38 -8.93
C ALA A 105 19.69 1.81 -10.37
N ARG A 106 20.42 0.98 -11.08
CA ARG A 106 20.80 1.20 -12.47
C ARG A 106 20.24 0.03 -13.24
N GLN A 107 19.16 0.33 -13.95
CA GLN A 107 18.61 -0.36 -15.14
C GLN A 107 17.24 -1.07 -14.99
N GLN A 108 16.73 -1.37 -13.78
CA GLN A 108 15.39 -2.01 -13.65
C GLN A 108 14.22 -1.05 -13.32
N GLU A 109 14.50 0.18 -12.89
CA GLU A 109 13.46 1.14 -12.49
C GLU A 109 12.55 1.60 -13.65
N ILE A 110 12.98 1.41 -14.91
CA ILE A 110 12.31 1.95 -16.10
C ILE A 110 11.09 1.09 -16.51
N GLU A 111 11.07 -0.21 -16.17
CA GLU A 111 9.92 -1.10 -16.42
C GLU A 111 8.96 -1.23 -15.21
N MET A 112 9.38 -0.79 -14.03
CA MET A 112 8.61 -0.93 -12.78
C MET A 112 7.43 0.05 -12.65
N ASN A 113 7.18 0.92 -13.62
CA ASN A 113 6.28 2.06 -13.42
C ASN A 113 4.83 1.66 -13.10
N ARG A 114 4.34 0.50 -13.57
CA ARG A 114 3.02 -0.06 -13.19
C ARG A 114 2.95 -1.59 -13.31
N GLN A 115 4.02 -2.30 -12.96
CA GLN A 115 3.95 -3.76 -12.96
C GLN A 115 2.96 -4.21 -11.88
N GLN A 116 1.95 -4.99 -12.26
CA GLN A 116 0.96 -5.52 -11.33
C GLN A 116 1.52 -6.78 -10.68
N ARG A 117 1.80 -6.72 -9.38
CA ARG A 117 2.40 -7.83 -8.63
C ARG A 117 1.52 -8.24 -7.47
N PHE A 118 1.36 -9.55 -7.29
CA PHE A 118 0.40 -10.13 -6.37
C PHE A 118 1.12 -11.05 -5.39
N PHE A 119 0.83 -10.92 -4.10
CA PHE A 119 1.49 -11.67 -3.06
C PHE A 119 0.51 -12.25 -2.06
N ARG A 120 0.89 -13.36 -1.44
CA ARG A 120 0.19 -13.99 -0.33
C ARG A 120 1.19 -14.47 0.72
N ILE A 121 0.93 -14.15 1.98
CA ILE A 121 1.75 -14.58 3.12
C ILE A 121 0.85 -15.16 4.23
N PRO A 122 1.18 -16.32 4.79
CA PRO A 122 0.49 -16.82 5.97
C PRO A 122 0.94 -16.06 7.23
N PHE A 123 0.03 -15.89 8.18
CA PHE A 123 0.32 -15.35 9.51
C PHE A 123 -0.40 -16.13 10.61
N ILE A 124 0.12 -16.01 11.84
CA ILE A 124 -0.51 -16.56 13.04
C ILE A 124 -1.04 -15.37 13.82
N ARG A 125 -2.31 -15.42 14.26
CA ARG A 125 -2.86 -14.36 15.09
C ARG A 125 -2.09 -14.29 16.40
N PRO A 126 -1.85 -13.10 16.97
CA PRO A 126 -1.21 -12.97 18.28
C PRO A 126 -1.89 -13.83 19.36
N ALA A 127 -3.22 -13.90 19.38
CA ALA A 127 -3.99 -14.74 20.31
C ALA A 127 -3.80 -16.26 20.11
N ASP A 128 -3.37 -16.68 18.92
CA ASP A 128 -3.12 -18.09 18.57
C ASP A 128 -1.62 -18.44 18.64
N GLN A 129 -0.74 -17.48 18.96
CA GLN A 129 0.72 -17.64 18.98
C GLN A 129 1.19 -18.71 20.00
N TYR A 130 0.50 -18.79 21.14
CA TYR A 130 0.83 -19.68 22.26
C TYR A 130 -0.03 -20.95 22.32
N LYS A 131 -0.95 -21.15 21.37
CA LYS A 131 -1.74 -22.40 21.30
C LYS A 131 -0.88 -23.56 20.82
N ASP A 132 -1.30 -24.79 21.11
CA ASP A 132 -0.62 -25.99 20.61
C ASP A 132 -0.52 -25.97 19.08
N PRO A 133 0.59 -26.49 18.48
CA PRO A 133 0.81 -26.48 17.04
C PRO A 133 -0.35 -27.04 16.21
N GLN A 134 -1.09 -27.99 16.76
CA GLN A 134 -2.26 -28.62 16.13
C GLN A 134 -3.51 -27.72 16.11
N ASN A 135 -3.59 -26.75 17.03
CA ASN A 135 -4.70 -25.79 17.16
C ASN A 135 -4.34 -24.40 16.62
N LYS A 136 -3.13 -24.19 16.10
CA LYS A 136 -2.71 -22.93 15.47
C LYS A 136 -3.37 -22.74 14.12
N LYS A 137 -4.54 -22.09 14.09
CA LYS A 137 -5.17 -21.68 12.83
C LYS A 137 -4.35 -20.55 12.19
N LYS A 138 -3.96 -20.72 10.93
CA LYS A 138 -3.21 -19.71 10.16
C LYS A 138 -4.18 -18.82 9.39
N GLY A 139 -3.98 -17.51 9.48
CA GLY A 139 -4.59 -16.54 8.57
C GLY A 139 -3.75 -16.33 7.32
N TRP A 140 -4.35 -15.68 6.33
CA TRP A 140 -3.70 -15.33 5.07
C TRP A 140 -3.82 -13.85 4.82
N TRP A 141 -2.71 -13.23 4.44
CA TRP A 141 -2.66 -11.85 4.00
C TRP A 141 -2.32 -11.82 2.52
N TYR A 142 -3.11 -11.11 1.73
CA TYR A 142 -2.87 -10.91 0.31
C TYR A 142 -2.66 -9.43 0.01
N ALA A 143 -1.79 -9.15 -0.95
CA ALA A 143 -1.54 -7.81 -1.43
C ALA A 143 -1.39 -7.77 -2.94
N HIS A 144 -1.97 -6.72 -3.53
CA HIS A 144 -1.81 -6.35 -4.91
C HIS A 144 -1.08 -5.00 -4.96
N PHE A 145 0.14 -5.01 -5.50
CA PHE A 145 0.96 -3.82 -5.73
C PHE A 145 0.78 -3.35 -7.17
N ASP A 146 0.44 -2.07 -7.32
CA ASP A 146 0.38 -1.34 -8.59
C ASP A 146 1.68 -0.53 -8.72
N GLY A 147 2.68 -1.12 -9.36
CA GLY A 147 4.06 -0.62 -9.30
C GLY A 147 4.63 -0.75 -7.87
N PRO A 148 5.25 0.30 -7.31
CA PRO A 148 5.88 0.22 -5.99
C PRO A 148 4.89 0.27 -4.82
N TRP A 149 3.63 0.68 -5.03
CA TRP A 149 2.67 0.94 -3.95
C TRP A 149 1.51 -0.04 -3.95
N ILE A 150 0.98 -0.32 -2.76
CA ILE A 150 -0.17 -1.22 -2.61
C ILE A 150 -1.46 -0.56 -3.14
N ALA A 151 -2.24 -1.32 -3.90
CA ALA A 151 -3.52 -0.90 -4.47
C ALA A 151 -4.71 -1.63 -3.83
N ARG A 152 -4.55 -2.92 -3.52
CA ARG A 152 -5.55 -3.71 -2.78
C ARG A 152 -4.87 -4.60 -1.75
N GLN A 153 -5.54 -4.80 -0.62
CA GLN A 153 -5.11 -5.68 0.44
C GLN A 153 -6.31 -6.49 0.93
N MET A 154 -6.09 -7.76 1.27
CA MET A 154 -7.12 -8.55 1.95
C MET A 154 -6.52 -9.41 3.05
N GLU A 155 -7.27 -9.59 4.14
CA GLU A 155 -6.90 -10.47 5.23
C GLU A 155 -7.99 -11.49 5.49
N LEU A 156 -7.59 -12.76 5.43
CA LEU A 156 -8.46 -13.88 5.74
C LEU A 156 -8.03 -14.46 7.07
N HIS A 157 -8.84 -14.20 8.09
CA HIS A 157 -8.65 -14.73 9.43
C HIS A 157 -9.53 -15.98 9.60
N PRO A 158 -9.05 -17.04 10.26
CA PRO A 158 -9.88 -18.19 10.57
C PRO A 158 -11.08 -17.78 11.42
N ASP A 159 -12.27 -18.25 11.04
CA ASP A 159 -13.55 -18.01 11.74
C ASP A 159 -13.95 -16.54 11.85
N LYS A 160 -13.42 -15.65 11.00
CA LYS A 160 -13.78 -14.24 10.94
C LYS A 160 -14.14 -13.85 9.50
N PRO A 161 -14.97 -12.81 9.30
CA PRO A 161 -15.24 -12.30 7.96
C PRO A 161 -13.95 -11.79 7.30
N PRO A 162 -13.88 -11.84 5.96
CA PRO A 162 -12.74 -11.29 5.22
C PRO A 162 -12.63 -9.79 5.48
N ILE A 163 -11.39 -9.31 5.64
CA ILE A 163 -11.09 -7.88 5.69
C ILE A 163 -10.62 -7.49 4.29
N LEU A 164 -11.34 -6.56 3.66
CA LEU A 164 -11.03 -6.04 2.33
C LEU A 164 -10.61 -4.58 2.47
N LEU A 165 -9.50 -4.21 1.86
CA LEU A 165 -8.94 -2.86 1.96
C LEU A 165 -8.50 -2.38 0.57
N VAL A 166 -8.88 -1.16 0.22
CA VAL A 166 -8.54 -0.54 -1.08
C VAL A 166 -7.84 0.79 -0.88
N ALA A 167 -6.89 1.05 -1.76
CA ALA A 167 -6.13 2.28 -1.82
C ALA A 167 -7.04 3.53 -1.81
N GLY A 168 -6.66 4.51 -1.00
CA GLY A 168 -7.40 5.73 -0.74
C GLY A 168 -8.39 5.59 0.41
N LYS A 169 -9.42 4.74 0.25
CA LYS A 169 -10.45 4.55 1.28
C LYS A 169 -9.85 4.03 2.60
N ASP A 170 -8.94 3.08 2.50
CA ASP A 170 -8.42 2.32 3.64
C ASP A 170 -6.88 2.49 3.80
N ASP A 171 -6.31 3.57 3.26
CA ASP A 171 -4.86 3.85 3.33
C ASP A 171 -4.34 3.84 4.78
N MET A 172 -5.20 4.21 5.74
CA MET A 172 -4.86 4.23 7.16
C MET A 172 -4.66 2.81 7.71
N GLU A 173 -5.33 1.82 7.14
CA GLU A 173 -5.37 0.41 7.56
C GLU A 173 -4.48 -0.49 6.68
N MET A 174 -4.03 -0.01 5.51
CA MET A 174 -3.21 -0.76 4.56
C MET A 174 -1.71 -0.73 4.89
N CYS A 175 -0.97 -1.61 4.20
CA CYS A 175 0.50 -1.63 4.22
C CYS A 175 1.09 -0.29 3.75
N GLU A 176 1.99 0.27 4.57
CA GLU A 176 2.64 1.56 4.33
C GLU A 176 4.03 1.44 3.68
N LEU A 177 4.52 0.22 3.51
CA LEU A 177 5.81 -0.05 2.91
C LEU A 177 5.64 -0.18 1.39
N ASN A 178 6.59 0.35 0.64
CA ASN A 178 6.65 0.05 -0.79
C ASN A 178 7.10 -1.40 -1.03
N LEU A 179 6.94 -1.89 -2.25
CA LEU A 179 7.21 -3.29 -2.58
C LEU A 179 8.64 -3.74 -2.25
N GLU A 180 9.64 -2.92 -2.56
CA GLU A 180 11.07 -3.16 -2.25
C GLU A 180 11.30 -3.31 -0.74
N GLU A 181 10.74 -2.38 0.03
CA GLU A 181 10.83 -2.32 1.49
C GLU A 181 10.11 -3.49 2.17
N THR A 182 9.05 -4.03 1.58
CA THR A 182 8.33 -5.20 2.14
C THR A 182 9.17 -6.49 2.11
N GLY A 183 10.17 -6.56 1.21
CA GLY A 183 10.94 -7.77 0.93
C GLY A 183 10.15 -8.91 0.31
N LEU A 184 8.87 -8.72 -0.05
CA LEU A 184 8.02 -9.79 -0.58
C LEU A 184 8.59 -10.43 -1.85
N THR A 185 9.28 -9.64 -2.67
CA THR A 185 9.94 -10.07 -3.91
C THR A 185 11.06 -11.09 -3.67
N ARG A 186 11.65 -11.09 -2.47
CA ARG A 186 12.74 -12.00 -2.07
C ARG A 186 12.23 -13.23 -1.30
N LYS A 187 10.96 -13.22 -0.88
CA LYS A 187 10.36 -14.29 -0.09
C LYS A 187 9.83 -15.39 -0.98
N ARG A 188 10.51 -16.54 -0.99
CA ARG A 188 10.14 -17.70 -1.79
C ARG A 188 8.68 -18.13 -1.52
N GLY A 189 7.89 -18.26 -2.58
CA GLY A 189 6.48 -18.67 -2.51
C GLY A 189 5.51 -17.57 -2.06
N ALA A 190 5.97 -16.33 -1.91
CA ALA A 190 5.10 -15.19 -1.60
C ALA A 190 4.34 -14.69 -2.82
N GLU A 191 4.99 -14.60 -3.98
CA GLU A 191 4.37 -14.11 -5.21
C GLU A 191 3.40 -15.15 -5.77
N ILE A 192 2.21 -14.69 -6.16
CA ILE A 192 1.11 -15.51 -6.68
C ILE A 192 0.65 -14.97 -8.03
N LEU A 193 -0.10 -15.79 -8.77
CA LEU A 193 -0.67 -15.38 -10.04
C LEU A 193 -1.84 -14.39 -9.83
N PRO A 194 -2.07 -13.44 -10.77
CA PRO A 194 -3.21 -12.51 -10.69
C PRO A 194 -4.54 -13.23 -10.47
N ARG A 195 -4.79 -14.32 -11.23
CA ARG A 195 -6.01 -15.13 -11.11
C ARG A 195 -6.25 -15.67 -9.70
N GLN A 196 -5.18 -16.06 -8.99
CA GLN A 196 -5.30 -16.56 -7.61
C GLN A 196 -5.71 -15.46 -6.63
N PHE A 197 -5.30 -14.22 -6.88
CA PHE A 197 -5.76 -13.08 -6.10
C PHE A 197 -7.22 -12.75 -6.44
N GLU A 198 -7.54 -12.63 -7.73
CA GLU A 198 -8.89 -12.22 -8.18
C GLU A 198 -9.97 -13.22 -7.76
N GLU A 199 -9.71 -14.53 -7.82
CA GLU A 199 -10.66 -15.55 -7.39
C GLU A 199 -11.08 -15.39 -5.92
N ILE A 200 -10.12 -15.07 -5.05
CA ILE A 200 -10.38 -14.87 -3.62
C ILE A 200 -11.01 -13.50 -3.39
N TRP A 201 -10.53 -12.47 -4.09
CA TRP A 201 -11.07 -11.12 -4.04
C TRP A 201 -12.57 -11.10 -4.37
N GLU A 202 -12.95 -11.73 -5.48
CA GLU A 202 -14.34 -11.86 -5.92
C GLU A 202 -15.18 -12.66 -4.91
N ARG A 203 -14.70 -13.84 -4.49
CA ARG A 203 -15.40 -14.69 -3.51
C ARG A 203 -15.68 -13.97 -2.19
N CYS A 204 -14.80 -13.07 -1.77
CA CYS A 204 -14.94 -12.30 -0.54
C CYS A 204 -15.78 -11.02 -0.70
N GLY A 205 -16.31 -10.73 -1.89
CA GLY A 205 -17.10 -9.51 -2.16
C GLY A 205 -16.26 -8.27 -2.48
N GLY A 206 -14.98 -8.46 -2.84
CA GLY A 206 -14.03 -7.39 -3.16
C GLY A 206 -14.44 -6.52 -4.36
N ILE A 207 -15.15 -7.09 -5.33
CA ILE A 207 -15.68 -6.35 -6.48
C ILE A 207 -16.66 -5.27 -6.01
N GLN A 208 -17.68 -5.67 -5.25
CA GLN A 208 -18.69 -4.74 -4.72
C GLN A 208 -18.07 -3.71 -3.77
N TYR A 209 -17.12 -4.14 -2.94
CA TYR A 209 -16.41 -3.25 -2.03
C TYR A 209 -15.64 -2.15 -2.77
N LEU A 210 -14.89 -2.51 -3.81
CA LEU A 210 -14.17 -1.55 -4.65
C LEU A 210 -15.12 -0.65 -5.43
N GLN A 211 -16.21 -1.21 -5.97
CA GLN A 211 -17.23 -0.44 -6.68
C GLN A 211 -17.82 0.65 -5.78
N ASN A 212 -18.25 0.31 -4.57
CA ASN A 212 -18.80 1.27 -3.62
C ASN A 212 -17.79 2.38 -3.29
N ALA A 213 -16.50 2.04 -3.15
CA ALA A 213 -15.44 3.01 -2.88
C ALA A 213 -15.15 3.93 -4.08
N ILE A 214 -15.32 3.45 -5.31
CA ILE A 214 -15.25 4.28 -6.53
C ILE A 214 -16.43 5.24 -6.58
N GLU A 215 -17.65 4.74 -6.37
CA GLU A 215 -18.88 5.54 -6.40
C GLU A 215 -18.88 6.65 -5.33
N SER A 216 -18.36 6.36 -4.14
CA SER A 216 -18.18 7.34 -3.06
C SER A 216 -16.98 8.27 -3.25
N ARG A 217 -16.20 8.10 -4.33
CA ARG A 217 -14.96 8.84 -4.63
C ARG A 217 -13.89 8.74 -3.54
N GLN A 218 -13.87 7.60 -2.84
CA GLN A 218 -12.89 7.30 -1.79
C GLN A 218 -11.75 6.42 -2.33
N ALA A 219 -11.97 5.64 -3.38
CA ALA A 219 -10.94 4.83 -4.00
C ALA A 219 -9.95 5.70 -4.81
N ARG A 220 -8.66 5.49 -4.58
CA ARG A 220 -7.57 6.04 -5.41
C ARG A 220 -7.60 5.40 -6.80
N PRO A 221 -7.46 6.17 -7.89
CA PRO A 221 -7.24 5.63 -9.23
C PRO A 221 -5.99 4.75 -9.27
N THR A 222 -6.22 3.46 -9.49
CA THR A 222 -5.20 2.41 -9.62
C THR A 222 -5.57 1.51 -10.80
N TYR A 223 -4.70 0.56 -11.15
CA TYR A 223 -5.02 -0.51 -12.10
C TYR A 223 -6.33 -1.22 -11.75
N ALA A 224 -6.58 -1.50 -10.47
CA ALA A 224 -7.77 -2.21 -10.01
C ALA A 224 -9.07 -1.42 -10.29
N THR A 225 -9.07 -0.11 -10.03
CA THR A 225 -10.24 0.73 -10.33
C THR A 225 -10.48 0.83 -11.83
N ALA A 226 -9.42 0.90 -12.64
CA ALA A 226 -9.52 0.96 -14.10
C ALA A 226 -10.05 -0.36 -14.69
N MET A 227 -9.58 -1.50 -14.20
CA MET A 227 -10.06 -2.82 -14.62
C MET A 227 -11.55 -3.01 -14.31
N LEU A 228 -12.00 -2.60 -13.13
CA LEU A 228 -13.41 -2.71 -12.75
C LEU A 228 -14.30 -1.83 -13.62
N GLN A 229 -13.88 -0.61 -13.95
CA GLN A 229 -14.60 0.27 -14.87
C GLN A 229 -14.72 -0.30 -16.28
N ASN A 230 -13.73 -1.08 -16.75
CA ASN A 230 -13.79 -1.76 -18.04
C ASN A 230 -14.70 -2.99 -18.03
N LEU A 231 -14.87 -3.65 -16.88
CA LEU A 231 -15.72 -4.83 -16.73
C LEU A 231 -17.21 -4.48 -16.63
N LEU A 232 -17.53 -3.27 -16.15
CA LEU A 232 -18.89 -2.75 -16.00
C LEU A 232 -19.44 -2.00 -17.23
N LYS A 233 -18.62 -1.88 -18.29
CA LYS A 233 -19.02 -1.35 -19.60
C LYS A 233 -19.39 -2.49 -20.53
#